data_AF-A0A0S8FV89-F1
#
_entry.id   AF-A0A0S8FV89-F1
#
_cell.length_a   1.000
_cell.length_b   1.000
_cell.length_c   1.000
_cell.angle_alpha   90.00
_cell.angle_beta   90.00
_cell.angle_gamma   90.00
#
_symmetry.space_group_name_H-M   'P 1'
#
loop_
_entity.id
_entity.type
_entity.pdbx_description
1 polymer ?
#
loop_
_entity_poly.entity_id
_entity_poly.type
_entity_poly.pdbx_seq_one_letter_code
_entity_poly.pdbx_strand_id
1 'polypeptide(L)'
;MRRTLVIICGIVCLCPSVLSAQWEPDFRLTYDDSISYLCYNNAWCIAATGETTHVVWHDYRFAIPEVYYKRSLDNGTTWEADVRLTNWFGYSGCAAIAVEGTNVHVAWCDERDGHFEIYYKRSIDGGMS
;
A
#
# COMPACT_ATOMS: atom_id res chain seq x y z
N MET A 1 71.10 11.36 -2.92
CA MET A 1 69.76 10.85 -3.28
C MET A 1 68.81 11.13 -2.11
N ARG A 2 67.99 12.19 -2.18
CA ARG A 2 67.05 12.57 -1.11
C ARG A 2 65.78 11.72 -1.23
N ARG A 3 65.44 10.99 -0.16
CA ARG A 3 64.17 10.27 -0.03
C ARG A 3 63.11 11.25 0.46
N THR A 4 62.08 11.49 -0.34
CA THR A 4 60.90 12.26 0.08
C THR A 4 59.97 11.33 0.86
N LEU A 5 59.81 11.61 2.15
CA LEU A 5 58.82 10.97 3.01
C LEU A 5 57.47 11.67 2.75
N VAL A 6 56.47 10.94 2.27
CA VAL A 6 55.09 11.47 2.16
C VAL A 6 54.28 10.85 3.29
N ILE A 7 53.97 11.64 4.30
CA ILE A 7 52.97 11.31 5.32
C ILE A 7 51.64 11.83 4.79
N ILE A 8 50.76 10.92 4.37
CA ILE A 8 49.36 11.27 4.08
C ILE A 8 48.59 11.07 5.38
N CYS A 9 48.13 12.17 5.96
CA CYS A 9 47.35 12.23 7.19
C CYS A 9 45.91 12.64 6.83
N GLY A 10 44.92 11.86 7.29
CA GLY A 10 43.47 12.17 7.23
C GLY A 10 42.84 11.88 5.86
N ILE A 11 41.64 11.34 5.74
CA ILE A 11 40.42 11.58 6.54
C ILE A 11 39.67 10.26 6.70
N VAL A 12 39.40 9.84 7.94
CA VAL A 12 38.35 8.84 8.20
C VAL A 12 37.03 9.57 7.98
N CYS A 13 36.38 9.31 6.86
CA CYS A 13 35.02 9.76 6.60
C CYS A 13 34.11 8.89 7.47
N LEU A 14 33.83 9.34 8.69
CA LEU A 14 32.71 8.82 9.47
C LEU A 14 31.45 9.17 8.70
N CYS A 15 30.91 8.23 7.92
CA CYS A 15 29.51 8.30 7.54
C CYS A 15 28.74 8.25 8.86
N PRO A 16 28.00 9.30 9.27
CA PRO A 16 27.03 9.10 10.32
C PRO A 16 25.98 8.19 9.69
N SER A 17 26.02 6.89 10.02
CA SER A 17 24.88 6.02 9.84
C SER A 17 23.73 6.73 10.52
N VAL A 18 22.77 7.24 9.75
CA VAL A 18 21.60 7.90 10.28
C VAL A 18 20.74 6.81 10.90
N LEU A 19 21.10 6.38 12.11
CA LEU A 19 20.25 5.62 13.01
C LEU A 19 19.41 6.65 13.78
N SER A 20 18.57 7.38 13.06
CA SER A 20 17.41 8.06 13.62
C SER A 20 16.18 7.49 12.93
N ALA A 21 15.04 7.45 13.63
CA ALA A 21 13.80 6.98 13.05
C ALA A 21 13.55 7.64 11.67
N GLN A 22 13.37 6.80 10.65
CA GLN A 22 13.31 7.13 9.22
C GLN A 22 11.91 7.55 8.75
N TRP A 23 10.91 7.55 9.64
CA TRP A 23 9.53 7.84 9.26
C TRP A 23 9.42 9.22 8.61
N GLU A 24 8.98 9.21 7.36
CA GLU A 24 8.59 10.43 6.65
C GLU A 24 7.33 11.02 7.29
N PRO A 25 7.02 12.31 7.05
CA PRO A 25 5.74 12.88 7.44
C PRO A 25 4.57 12.01 6.94
N ASP A 26 3.55 11.85 7.76
CA ASP A 26 2.32 11.21 7.33
C ASP A 26 1.59 12.10 6.30
N PHE A 27 0.91 11.45 5.37
CA PHE A 27 0.03 12.13 4.43
C PHE A 27 -1.24 11.32 4.24
N ARG A 28 -2.32 12.04 3.95
CA ARG A 28 -3.65 11.46 3.79
C ARG A 28 -3.74 10.74 2.43
N LEU A 29 -4.14 9.47 2.42
CA LEU A 29 -4.29 8.69 1.18
C LEU A 29 -5.66 8.82 0.51
N THR A 30 -6.71 9.15 1.29
CA THR A 30 -8.10 9.25 0.83
C THR A 30 -8.58 10.67 0.99
N TYR A 31 -9.03 11.35 -0.09
CA TYR A 31 -9.36 12.78 -0.04
C TYR A 31 -10.86 13.10 -0.15
N ASP A 32 -11.70 12.07 -0.14
CA ASP A 32 -13.15 12.23 -0.10
C ASP A 32 -13.64 12.72 1.29
N ASP A 33 -14.84 13.30 1.34
CA ASP A 33 -15.45 13.84 2.57
C ASP A 33 -16.05 12.75 3.49
N SER A 34 -16.14 11.50 3.02
CA SER A 34 -16.63 10.36 3.80
C SER A 34 -15.55 9.73 4.70
N ILE A 35 -15.98 8.78 5.53
CA ILE A 35 -15.09 8.03 6.42
C ILE A 35 -14.44 6.86 5.66
N SER A 36 -13.11 6.76 5.73
CA SER A 36 -12.34 5.62 5.23
C SER A 36 -11.82 4.78 6.39
N TYR A 37 -11.91 3.46 6.27
CA TYR A 37 -11.33 2.52 7.23
C TYR A 37 -10.44 1.51 6.52
N LEU A 38 -9.31 1.20 7.15
CA LEU A 38 -8.64 -0.09 6.94
C LEU A 38 -9.51 -1.21 7.55
N CYS A 39 -9.05 -2.45 7.53
CA CYS A 39 -9.90 -3.57 7.92
C CYS A 39 -10.07 -3.72 9.43
N TYR A 40 -11.32 -3.91 9.88
CA TYR A 40 -11.67 -4.08 11.31
C TYR A 40 -11.23 -5.42 11.92
N ASN A 41 -10.76 -6.36 11.11
CA ASN A 41 -10.53 -7.76 11.47
C ASN A 41 -9.04 -8.16 11.54
N ASN A 42 -8.12 -7.21 11.75
CA ASN A 42 -6.66 -7.43 11.71
C ASN A 42 -6.12 -7.96 10.37
N ALA A 43 -6.89 -7.86 9.27
CA ALA A 43 -6.44 -8.29 7.96
C ALA A 43 -5.33 -7.37 7.41
N TRP A 44 -4.40 -7.96 6.66
CA TRP A 44 -3.42 -7.20 5.87
C TRP A 44 -4.12 -6.44 4.74
N CYS A 45 -4.07 -5.12 4.82
CA CYS A 45 -4.67 -4.17 3.87
C CYS A 45 -3.62 -3.47 2.99
N ILE A 46 -2.34 -3.80 3.17
CA ILE A 46 -1.22 -3.30 2.38
C ILE A 46 -0.30 -4.47 2.00
N ALA A 47 0.18 -4.47 0.77
CA ALA A 47 1.16 -5.45 0.27
C ALA A 47 2.12 -4.75 -0.71
N ALA A 48 3.35 -5.23 -0.83
CA ALA A 48 4.33 -4.64 -1.73
C ALA A 48 5.14 -5.71 -2.48
N THR A 49 5.56 -5.38 -3.70
CA THR A 49 6.46 -6.18 -4.52
C THR A 49 7.36 -5.27 -5.35
N GLY A 50 8.69 -5.43 -5.22
CA GLY A 50 9.63 -4.46 -5.77
C GLY A 50 9.34 -3.04 -5.26
N GLU A 51 9.20 -2.09 -6.18
CA GLU A 51 8.85 -0.70 -5.87
C GLU A 51 7.34 -0.43 -5.83
N THR A 52 6.52 -1.45 -6.11
CA THR A 52 5.07 -1.30 -6.16
C THR A 52 4.46 -1.58 -4.79
N THR A 53 3.72 -0.62 -4.27
CA THR A 53 2.95 -0.73 -3.02
C THR A 53 1.47 -0.70 -3.33
N HIS A 54 0.71 -1.65 -2.80
CA HIS A 54 -0.72 -1.82 -3.02
C HIS A 54 -1.48 -1.64 -1.72
N VAL A 55 -2.60 -0.92 -1.75
CA VAL A 55 -3.46 -0.71 -0.58
C VAL A 55 -4.89 -1.03 -0.95
N VAL A 56 -5.59 -1.73 -0.05
CA VAL A 56 -7.04 -1.93 -0.11
C VAL A 56 -7.70 -1.36 1.14
N TRP A 57 -8.89 -0.80 0.97
CA TRP A 57 -9.70 -0.28 2.06
C TRP A 57 -11.17 -0.41 1.72
N HIS A 58 -12.04 -0.11 2.68
CA HIS A 58 -13.44 0.12 2.37
C HIS A 58 -13.83 1.55 2.68
N ASP A 59 -14.74 2.08 1.86
CA ASP A 59 -15.08 3.49 1.86
C ASP A 59 -16.59 3.68 1.69
N TYR A 60 -17.16 4.65 2.41
CA TYR A 60 -18.59 4.96 2.46
C TYR A 60 -18.99 6.11 1.52
N ARG A 61 -18.17 6.46 0.53
CA ARG A 61 -18.45 7.44 -0.55
C ARG A 61 -19.85 7.35 -1.17
N PHE A 62 -20.42 6.15 -1.24
CA PHE A 62 -21.76 5.91 -1.82
C PHE A 62 -22.78 5.41 -0.78
N ALA A 63 -22.64 5.83 0.48
CA ALA A 63 -23.48 5.48 1.64
C ALA A 63 -23.43 4.00 2.09
N ILE A 64 -22.99 3.10 1.23
CA ILE A 64 -22.67 1.71 1.54
C ILE A 64 -21.16 1.49 1.42
N PRO A 65 -20.57 0.62 2.26
CA PRO A 65 -19.14 0.36 2.20
C PRO A 65 -18.82 -0.47 0.97
N GLU A 66 -17.83 0.02 0.23
CA GLU A 66 -17.36 -0.59 -1.00
C GLU A 66 -15.85 -0.79 -0.91
N VAL A 67 -15.34 -1.86 -1.52
CA VAL A 67 -13.90 -2.14 -1.52
C VAL A 67 -13.22 -1.30 -2.59
N TYR A 68 -12.23 -0.54 -2.17
CA TYR A 68 -11.36 0.24 -3.04
C TYR A 68 -9.93 -0.27 -2.97
N TYR A 69 -9.20 0.04 -4.03
CA TYR A 69 -7.81 -0.30 -4.24
C TYR A 69 -7.06 0.88 -4.83
N LYS A 70 -5.78 1.01 -4.49
CA LYS A 70 -4.84 1.86 -5.22
C LYS A 70 -3.44 1.31 -5.11
N ARG A 71 -2.55 1.78 -5.99
CA ARG A 71 -1.14 1.45 -5.92
C ARG A 71 -0.24 2.66 -6.10
N SER A 72 0.97 2.52 -5.59
CA SER A 72 2.13 3.37 -5.86
C SER A 72 3.13 2.55 -6.65
N LEU A 73 3.81 3.18 -7.60
CA LEU A 73 4.87 2.56 -8.41
C LEU A 73 6.28 2.97 -7.94
N ASP A 74 6.38 3.78 -6.89
CA ASP A 74 7.60 4.45 -6.44
C ASP A 74 7.74 4.37 -4.91
N ASN A 75 7.57 3.18 -4.35
CA ASN A 75 7.74 2.88 -2.92
C ASN A 75 6.85 3.72 -1.99
N GLY A 76 5.69 4.18 -2.46
CA GLY A 76 4.73 4.96 -1.68
C GLY A 76 4.88 6.47 -1.80
N THR A 77 5.80 6.99 -2.64
CA THR A 77 5.99 8.44 -2.82
C THR A 77 4.83 9.09 -3.58
N THR A 78 4.36 8.48 -4.66
CA THR A 78 3.19 8.91 -5.43
C THR A 78 2.20 7.75 -5.60
N TRP A 79 0.92 8.09 -5.77
CA TRP A 79 -0.16 7.12 -5.83
C TRP A 79 -1.05 7.35 -7.03
N GLU A 80 -1.43 6.29 -7.71
CA GLU A 80 -2.40 6.32 -8.80
C GLU A 80 -3.83 6.60 -8.27
N ALA A 81 -4.77 6.74 -9.20
CA ALA A 81 -6.18 6.97 -8.89
C ALA A 81 -6.81 5.75 -8.17
N ASP A 82 -7.83 6.03 -7.37
CA ASP A 82 -8.59 4.99 -6.66
C ASP A 82 -9.38 4.13 -7.66
N VAL A 83 -9.29 2.80 -7.52
CA VAL A 83 -10.05 1.81 -8.27
C VAL A 83 -11.12 1.20 -7.36
N ARG A 84 -12.38 1.31 -7.74
CA ARG A 84 -13.49 0.67 -7.03
C ARG A 84 -13.59 -0.80 -7.47
N LEU A 85 -13.40 -1.75 -6.57
CA LEU A 85 -13.38 -3.19 -6.87
C LEU A 85 -14.77 -3.84 -6.80
N THR A 86 -15.69 -3.25 -6.03
CA THR A 86 -17.08 -3.70 -5.86
C THR A 86 -18.06 -2.63 -6.36
N ASN A 87 -19.29 -3.00 -6.65
CA ASN A 87 -20.32 -2.04 -7.08
C ASN A 87 -21.75 -2.49 -6.76
N TRP A 88 -21.92 -3.23 -5.65
CA TRP A 88 -23.23 -3.76 -5.27
C TRP A 88 -24.00 -2.77 -4.40
N PHE A 89 -25.29 -3.06 -4.10
CA PHE A 89 -26.14 -2.23 -3.23
C PHE A 89 -26.04 -2.61 -1.74
N GLY A 90 -25.26 -3.65 -1.40
CA GLY A 90 -25.09 -4.17 -0.04
C GLY A 90 -23.66 -3.98 0.49
N TYR A 91 -23.40 -4.46 1.70
CA TYR A 91 -22.08 -4.33 2.33
C TYR A 91 -20.99 -5.05 1.54
N SER A 92 -19.88 -4.36 1.27
CA SER A 92 -18.61 -4.95 0.81
C SER A 92 -17.44 -4.36 1.63
N GLY A 93 -16.76 -5.17 2.45
CA GLY A 93 -15.74 -4.66 3.37
C GLY A 93 -14.82 -5.73 3.93
N CYS A 94 -14.00 -5.35 4.92
CA CYS A 94 -13.01 -6.24 5.55
C CYS A 94 -12.03 -6.91 4.55
N ALA A 95 -11.56 -6.14 3.56
CA ALA A 95 -10.72 -6.64 2.47
C ALA A 95 -9.28 -6.99 2.89
N ALA A 96 -8.79 -8.16 2.50
CA ALA A 96 -7.39 -8.56 2.63
C ALA A 96 -6.70 -8.52 1.26
N ILE A 97 -5.40 -8.19 1.24
CA ILE A 97 -4.57 -8.19 0.02
C ILE A 97 -3.30 -9.04 0.17
N ALA A 98 -2.91 -9.70 -0.91
CA ALA A 98 -1.61 -10.36 -1.07
C ALA A 98 -1.08 -10.16 -2.50
N VAL A 99 0.24 -10.20 -2.67
CA VAL A 99 0.90 -9.94 -3.96
C VAL A 99 2.01 -10.96 -4.23
N GLU A 100 2.08 -11.47 -5.46
CA GLU A 100 3.14 -12.34 -5.98
C GLU A 100 3.50 -11.91 -7.42
N GLY A 101 4.65 -11.27 -7.60
CA GLY A 101 5.03 -10.71 -8.89
C GLY A 101 3.99 -9.68 -9.37
N THR A 102 3.42 -9.85 -10.55
CA THR A 102 2.33 -8.98 -11.05
C THR A 102 0.93 -9.42 -10.59
N ASN A 103 0.81 -10.54 -9.88
CA ASN A 103 -0.47 -11.01 -9.40
C ASN A 103 -0.84 -10.30 -8.10
N VAL A 104 -1.99 -9.62 -8.09
CA VAL A 104 -2.57 -8.97 -6.92
C VAL A 104 -3.84 -9.72 -6.55
N HIS A 105 -3.92 -10.20 -5.32
CA HIS A 105 -5.02 -11.01 -4.80
C HIS A 105 -5.77 -10.20 -3.76
N VAL A 106 -7.09 -10.05 -3.91
CA VAL A 106 -7.94 -9.35 -2.95
C VAL A 106 -9.12 -10.22 -2.57
N ALA A 107 -9.36 -10.41 -1.28
CA ALA A 107 -10.54 -11.11 -0.75
C ALA A 107 -11.28 -10.22 0.24
N TRP A 108 -12.60 -10.31 0.34
CA TRP A 108 -13.41 -9.44 1.21
C TRP A 108 -14.71 -10.12 1.67
N CYS A 109 -15.34 -9.54 2.69
CA CYS A 109 -16.69 -9.92 3.14
C CYS A 109 -17.74 -9.15 2.34
N ASP A 110 -18.77 -9.82 1.86
CA ASP A 110 -19.82 -9.26 1.02
C ASP A 110 -21.19 -9.80 1.41
N GLU A 111 -22.23 -8.98 1.37
CA GLU A 111 -23.60 -9.37 1.75
C GLU A 111 -24.53 -9.58 0.55
N ARG A 112 -24.01 -9.62 -0.68
CA ARG A 112 -24.86 -9.63 -1.89
C ARG A 112 -25.81 -10.81 -2.03
N ASP A 113 -25.55 -11.92 -1.34
CA ASP A 113 -26.40 -13.12 -1.37
C ASP A 113 -27.33 -13.24 -0.15
N GLY A 114 -27.49 -12.17 0.63
CA GLY A 114 -28.38 -12.13 1.80
C GLY A 114 -27.74 -12.59 3.11
N HIS A 115 -26.48 -13.02 3.07
CA HIS A 115 -25.62 -13.31 4.22
C HIS A 115 -24.19 -12.87 3.92
N PHE A 116 -23.34 -12.73 4.96
CA PHE A 116 -21.92 -12.44 4.76
C PHE A 116 -21.20 -13.66 4.20
N GLU A 117 -20.72 -13.52 2.97
CA GLU A 117 -19.91 -14.50 2.27
C GLU A 117 -18.54 -13.91 1.92
N ILE A 118 -17.59 -14.79 1.60
CA ILE A 118 -16.23 -14.40 1.22
C ILE A 118 -16.10 -14.35 -0.30
N TYR A 119 -15.74 -13.17 -0.80
CA TYR A 119 -15.53 -12.90 -2.21
C TYR A 119 -14.06 -12.67 -2.52
N TYR A 120 -13.69 -12.88 -3.79
CA TYR A 120 -12.32 -12.79 -4.26
C TYR A 120 -12.24 -12.17 -5.65
N LYS A 121 -11.19 -11.40 -5.88
CA LYS A 121 -10.78 -10.85 -7.19
C LYS A 121 -9.27 -10.87 -7.26
N ARG A 122 -8.75 -11.02 -8.47
CA ARG A 122 -7.33 -10.81 -8.74
C ARG A 122 -7.10 -9.97 -9.96
N SER A 123 -5.97 -9.28 -9.93
CA SER A 123 -5.32 -8.71 -11.09
C SER A 123 -4.06 -9.52 -11.42
N ILE A 124 -3.74 -9.64 -12.71
CA ILE A 124 -2.50 -10.27 -13.21
C ILE A 124 -1.53 -9.25 -13.81
N ASP A 125 -1.91 -7.98 -13.81
CA ASP A 125 -1.23 -6.88 -14.49
C ASP A 125 -0.68 -5.83 -13.49
N GLY A 126 -0.43 -6.26 -12.26
CA GLY A 126 0.04 -5.40 -11.17
C GLY A 126 -1.06 -4.47 -10.64
N GLY A 127 -2.33 -4.80 -10.87
CA GLY A 127 -3.48 -4.00 -10.45
C GLY A 127 -3.69 -2.74 -11.28
N MET A 128 -3.48 -2.83 -12.59
CA MET A 128 -4.00 -1.85 -13.56
C MET A 128 -5.50 -2.06 -13.81
N SER A 129 -5.98 -3.31 -13.74
CA SER A 129 -7.39 -3.68 -13.89
C SER A 129 -7.83 -4.88 -13.04
#